data_AF-A0A7C6BDK7-F1
#
_entry.id   AF-A0A7C6BDK7-F1
#
_cell.length_a   1.000
_cell.length_b   1.000
_cell.length_c   1.000
_cell.angle_alpha   90.00
_cell.angle_beta   90.00
_cell.angle_gamma   90.00
#
_symmetry.space_group_name_H-M   'P 1'
#
loop_
_entity.id
_entity.type
_entity.pdbx_description
1 polymer ?
#
loop_
_entity_poly.entity_id
_entity_poly.type
_entity_poly.pdbx_seq_one_letter_code
_entity_poly.pdbx_strand_id
1 'polypeptide(L)'
;MKIRILFVLILFFSINAFSQEIDPIDHFSSDSIFDIEMGEDEIENDEESMEVDVKDEVSKQSVRFCEELLSYINILRDKDSLVYHFSRTIGDNEILPIVDGINKLNIDRKFEVIFHPNTDKVLYVREMVLNENQAWDYIYENIFDENGVGRLFIRHYSTFKSVCAEVAFELSEYFFNENNDLIKKTYSAFDGQQHPLDIEYCWMDREEYLKYKTFTELNSRFNLPLEGLLGNNPLDKENKDFDDKRELINSLVPIQE
;
A
#
# COMPACT_ATOMS: atom_id res chain seq x y z
N MET A 1 -48.44 9.01 -10.52
CA MET A 1 -47.11 9.16 -9.88
C MET A 1 -46.76 7.88 -9.10
N LYS A 2 -46.49 6.75 -9.79
CA LYS A 2 -46.05 5.47 -9.17
C LYS A 2 -45.15 4.61 -10.08
N ILE A 3 -44.71 5.11 -11.24
CA ILE A 3 -43.91 4.33 -12.22
C ILE A 3 -42.43 4.74 -12.22
N ARG A 4 -42.06 5.87 -11.59
CA ARG A 4 -40.67 6.33 -11.54
C ARG A 4 -39.81 5.71 -10.44
N ILE A 5 -40.42 5.04 -9.46
CA ILE A 5 -39.68 4.37 -8.36
C ILE A 5 -39.18 2.97 -8.80
N LEU A 6 -39.86 2.34 -9.77
CA LEU A 6 -39.50 0.99 -10.23
C LEU A 6 -38.19 0.96 -11.04
N PHE A 7 -37.86 2.05 -11.74
CA PHE A 7 -36.63 2.13 -12.54
C PHE A 7 -35.37 2.35 -11.71
N VAL A 8 -35.48 2.93 -10.50
CA VAL A 8 -34.34 3.13 -9.60
C VAL A 8 -33.93 1.82 -8.92
N LEU A 9 -34.87 0.90 -8.67
CA LEU A 9 -34.58 -0.39 -8.03
C LEU A 9 -33.93 -1.42 -8.97
N ILE A 10 -34.11 -1.31 -10.28
CA ILE A 10 -33.50 -2.24 -11.26
C ILE A 10 -32.03 -1.88 -11.53
N LEU A 11 -31.62 -0.64 -11.29
CA LEU A 11 -30.22 -0.19 -11.45
C LEU A 11 -29.30 -0.61 -10.29
N PHE A 12 -29.86 -1.00 -9.13
CA PHE A 12 -29.07 -1.52 -8.00
C PHE A 12 -28.83 -3.04 -8.03
N PHE A 13 -29.42 -3.76 -8.99
CA PHE A 13 -29.21 -5.22 -9.13
C PHE A 13 -28.24 -5.61 -10.26
N SER A 14 -27.65 -4.66 -10.98
CA SER A 14 -26.75 -4.95 -12.11
C SER A 14 -25.26 -4.75 -11.81
N ILE A 15 -24.85 -4.71 -10.53
CA ILE A 15 -23.43 -4.64 -10.15
C ILE A 15 -23.13 -5.71 -9.09
N ASN A 16 -23.32 -6.98 -9.46
CA ASN A 16 -22.72 -8.14 -8.80
C ASN A 16 -22.95 -9.37 -9.68
N ALA A 17 -22.07 -9.59 -10.65
CA ALA A 17 -21.79 -10.90 -11.24
C ALA A 17 -20.62 -10.80 -12.23
N PHE A 18 -19.41 -10.61 -11.73
CA PHE A 18 -18.28 -11.37 -12.28
C PHE A 18 -18.16 -12.61 -11.39
N SER A 19 -19.02 -13.59 -11.63
CA SER A 19 -18.77 -14.97 -11.24
C SER A 19 -18.15 -15.62 -12.47
N GLN A 20 -16.84 -15.85 -12.43
CA GLN A 20 -16.26 -16.86 -13.29
C GLN A 20 -16.65 -18.20 -12.68
N GLU A 21 -17.65 -18.87 -13.26
CA GLU A 21 -17.80 -20.32 -13.10
C GLU A 21 -16.52 -20.95 -13.69
N ILE A 22 -15.71 -21.56 -12.83
CA ILE A 22 -14.72 -22.53 -13.26
C ILE A 22 -15.42 -23.89 -13.19
N ASP A 23 -15.55 -24.54 -14.34
CA ASP A 23 -16.10 -25.89 -14.46
C ASP A 23 -15.43 -26.84 -13.45
N PRO A 24 -16.18 -27.74 -12.79
CA PRO A 24 -15.57 -28.77 -11.97
C PRO A 24 -14.80 -29.71 -12.91
N ILE A 25 -13.47 -29.72 -12.80
CA ILE A 25 -12.64 -30.73 -13.45
C ILE A 25 -12.91 -32.05 -12.74
N ASP A 26 -13.74 -32.87 -13.39
CA ASP A 26 -13.98 -34.25 -13.05
C ASP A 26 -12.78 -35.12 -13.49
N HIS A 27 -12.40 -36.05 -12.62
CA HIS A 27 -11.47 -37.17 -12.83
C HIS A 27 -10.01 -36.89 -13.26
N PHE A 28 -9.12 -36.87 -12.25
CA PHE A 28 -7.89 -37.69 -12.32
C PHE A 28 -7.89 -38.71 -11.20
N SER A 29 -8.27 -39.94 -11.56
CA SER A 29 -7.87 -41.14 -10.85
C SER A 29 -6.46 -41.49 -11.32
N SER A 30 -5.49 -41.44 -10.41
CA SER A 30 -4.30 -42.28 -10.51
C SER A 30 -3.79 -42.58 -9.12
N ASP A 31 -3.99 -43.84 -8.72
CA ASP A 31 -3.23 -44.50 -7.68
C ASP A 31 -1.74 -44.20 -7.83
N SER A 32 -1.18 -43.46 -6.88
CA SER A 32 0.23 -43.59 -6.53
C SER A 32 0.36 -43.31 -5.04
N ILE A 33 0.30 -44.41 -4.28
CA ILE A 33 0.79 -44.48 -2.90
C ILE A 33 2.25 -44.03 -2.92
N PHE A 34 2.50 -42.80 -2.51
CA PHE A 34 3.79 -42.38 -2.00
C PHE A 34 3.66 -42.38 -0.49
N ASP A 35 4.31 -43.37 0.14
CA ASP A 35 4.55 -43.38 1.58
C ASP A 35 5.40 -42.15 1.92
N ILE A 36 4.75 -41.07 2.34
CA ILE A 36 5.43 -39.96 3.00
C ILE A 36 5.66 -40.44 4.43
N GLU A 37 6.89 -40.87 4.71
CA GLU A 37 7.41 -40.95 6.08
C GLU A 37 7.20 -39.56 6.70
N MET A 38 6.21 -39.45 7.59
CA MET A 38 6.08 -38.30 8.47
C MET A 38 7.27 -38.35 9.45
N GLY A 39 8.38 -37.77 9.03
CA GLY A 39 9.36 -37.25 9.97
C GLY A 39 8.63 -36.27 10.89
N GLU A 40 8.91 -36.35 12.19
CA GLU A 40 8.52 -35.31 13.13
C GLU A 40 9.26 -34.03 12.71
N ASP A 41 8.68 -33.28 11.79
CA ASP A 41 9.11 -31.93 11.48
C ASP A 41 8.91 -31.12 12.77
N GLU A 42 10.02 -30.66 13.35
CA GLU A 42 9.98 -29.58 14.32
C GLU A 42 9.13 -28.47 13.69
N ILE A 43 7.99 -28.14 14.29
CA ILE A 43 7.13 -27.05 13.83
C ILE A 43 7.98 -25.79 13.94
N GLU A 44 8.59 -25.39 12.83
CA GLU A 44 9.37 -24.16 12.73
C GLU A 44 8.38 -23.01 12.91
N ASN A 45 8.46 -22.37 14.07
CA ASN A 45 7.57 -21.28 14.42
C ASN A 45 7.76 -20.15 13.39
N ASP A 46 6.71 -19.83 12.65
CA ASP A 46 6.74 -18.77 11.65
C ASP A 46 7.01 -17.42 12.32
N GLU A 47 8.23 -16.88 12.16
CA GLU A 47 8.64 -15.60 12.76
C GLU A 47 7.69 -14.46 12.40
N GLU A 48 7.00 -14.56 11.26
CA GLU A 48 6.04 -13.58 10.81
C GLU A 48 4.76 -13.55 11.62
N SER A 49 4.26 -14.70 12.08
CA SER A 49 3.04 -14.77 12.87
C SER A 49 3.26 -14.40 14.34
N MET A 50 4.51 -14.34 14.79
CA MET A 50 4.85 -13.96 16.16
C MET A 50 4.44 -12.53 16.48
N GLU A 51 3.47 -12.34 17.37
CA GLU A 51 3.04 -11.02 17.83
C GLU A 51 3.93 -10.46 18.94
N VAL A 52 3.95 -9.12 19.06
CA VAL A 52 4.67 -8.42 20.13
C VAL A 52 3.71 -7.45 20.80
N ASP A 53 3.45 -7.70 22.08
CA ASP A 53 2.64 -6.81 22.90
C ASP A 53 3.42 -5.58 23.38
N VAL A 54 2.71 -4.46 23.43
CA VAL A 54 3.23 -3.20 23.96
C VAL A 54 3.44 -3.29 25.48
N LYS A 55 4.64 -2.94 25.95
CA LYS A 55 5.06 -3.22 27.34
C LYS A 55 4.87 -2.07 28.32
N ASP A 56 4.96 -0.83 27.84
CA ASP A 56 4.99 0.37 28.68
C ASP A 56 4.11 1.51 28.12
N GLU A 57 3.79 2.50 28.96
CA GLU A 57 2.89 3.61 28.60
C GLU A 57 3.48 4.56 27.55
N VAL A 58 4.80 4.72 27.48
CA VAL A 58 5.44 5.56 26.46
C VAL A 58 5.26 4.89 25.10
N SER A 59 5.56 3.60 25.02
CA SER A 59 5.33 2.80 23.80
C SER A 59 3.85 2.79 23.39
N LYS A 60 2.91 2.75 24.34
CA LYS A 60 1.47 2.88 24.03
C LYS A 60 1.11 4.21 23.38
N GLN A 61 1.71 5.31 23.85
CA GLN A 61 1.50 6.62 23.25
C GLN A 61 2.07 6.68 21.83
N SER A 62 3.28 6.13 21.62
CA SER A 62 3.88 6.02 20.29
C SER A 62 3.02 5.20 19.32
N VAL A 63 2.48 4.06 19.76
CA VAL A 63 1.57 3.23 18.96
C VAL A 63 0.32 4.02 18.57
N ARG A 64 -0.34 4.70 19.52
CA ARG A 64 -1.53 5.51 19.24
C ARG A 64 -1.26 6.63 18.23
N PHE A 65 -0.13 7.32 18.38
CA PHE A 65 0.29 8.34 17.42
C PHE A 65 0.46 7.77 16.01
N CYS A 66 1.04 6.58 15.88
CA CYS A 66 1.18 5.90 14.58
C CYS A 66 -0.18 5.51 14.00
N GLU A 67 -1.12 5.02 14.82
CA GLU A 67 -2.49 4.69 14.41
C GLU A 67 -3.26 5.95 13.94
N GLU A 68 -3.07 7.08 14.60
CA GLU A 68 -3.63 8.38 14.18
C GLU A 68 -3.03 8.86 12.85
N LEU A 69 -1.71 8.75 12.67
CA LEU A 69 -1.05 9.06 11.41
C LEU A 69 -1.54 8.16 10.26
N LEU A 70 -1.66 6.86 10.50
CA LEU A 70 -2.18 5.92 9.51
C LEU A 70 -3.62 6.28 9.10
N SER A 71 -4.46 6.62 10.06
CA SER A 71 -5.83 7.09 9.80
C SER A 71 -5.84 8.34 8.91
N TYR A 72 -4.98 9.32 9.21
CA TYR A 72 -4.82 10.52 8.39
C TYR A 72 -4.35 10.20 6.96
N ILE A 73 -3.35 9.33 6.81
CA ILE A 73 -2.82 8.86 5.53
C ILE A 73 -3.92 8.18 4.71
N ASN A 74 -4.72 7.30 5.32
CA ASN A 74 -5.81 6.61 4.64
C ASN A 74 -6.86 7.60 4.12
N ILE A 75 -7.19 8.65 4.88
CA ILE A 75 -8.08 9.72 4.40
C ILE A 75 -7.52 10.43 3.16
N LEU A 76 -6.21 10.69 3.11
CA LEU A 76 -5.56 11.31 1.95
C LEU A 76 -5.58 10.37 0.74
N ARG A 77 -5.29 9.09 0.96
CA ARG A 77 -5.29 8.05 -0.08
C ARG A 77 -6.68 7.81 -0.66
N ASP A 78 -7.70 7.67 0.17
CA ASP A 78 -9.09 7.46 -0.27
C ASP A 78 -9.61 8.62 -1.13
N LYS A 79 -9.13 9.84 -0.86
CA LYS A 79 -9.48 11.04 -1.63
C LYS A 79 -8.55 11.31 -2.81
N ASP A 80 -7.49 10.51 -2.94
CA ASP A 80 -6.38 10.73 -3.86
C ASP A 80 -5.82 12.17 -3.79
N SER A 81 -5.82 12.73 -2.59
CA SER A 81 -5.48 14.13 -2.34
C SER A 81 -4.08 14.20 -1.77
N LEU A 82 -3.18 14.93 -2.44
CA LEU A 82 -1.77 15.06 -2.05
C LEU A 82 -0.99 13.73 -2.10
N VAL A 83 -1.50 12.75 -2.86
CA VAL A 83 -0.82 11.50 -3.16
C VAL A 83 -0.05 11.65 -4.46
N TYR A 84 1.25 11.36 -4.41
CA TYR A 84 2.12 11.36 -5.58
C TYR A 84 2.31 9.93 -6.05
N HIS A 85 1.98 9.68 -7.31
CA HIS A 85 1.98 8.34 -7.91
C HIS A 85 3.20 8.14 -8.79
N PHE A 86 3.89 7.01 -8.62
CA PHE A 86 5.03 6.62 -9.44
C PHE A 86 4.91 5.16 -9.89
N SER A 87 5.68 4.80 -10.91
CA SER A 87 5.72 3.45 -11.46
C SER A 87 7.10 3.09 -11.97
N ARG A 88 7.45 1.81 -11.84
CA ARG A 88 8.57 1.16 -12.53
C ARG A 88 8.02 0.12 -13.50
N THR A 89 8.49 0.13 -14.74
CA THR A 89 8.10 -0.89 -15.71
C THR A 89 9.00 -2.12 -15.64
N ILE A 90 8.51 -3.27 -16.13
CA ILE A 90 9.27 -4.52 -16.17
C ILE A 90 10.51 -4.32 -17.03
N GLY A 91 11.69 -4.57 -16.46
CA GLY A 91 12.99 -4.46 -17.13
C GLY A 91 13.62 -3.06 -17.06
N ASP A 92 12.90 -2.06 -16.56
CA ASP A 92 13.44 -0.74 -16.29
C ASP A 92 13.94 -0.64 -14.84
N ASN A 93 15.01 0.13 -14.63
CA ASN A 93 15.51 0.43 -13.29
C ASN A 93 14.98 1.75 -12.73
N GLU A 94 14.40 2.59 -13.57
CA GLU A 94 13.99 3.95 -13.21
C GLU A 94 12.53 3.98 -12.74
N ILE A 95 12.29 4.68 -11.63
CA ILE A 95 10.94 5.00 -11.16
C ILE A 95 10.54 6.35 -11.75
N LEU A 96 9.39 6.38 -12.42
CA LEU A 96 8.87 7.55 -13.10
C LEU A 96 7.51 7.96 -12.55
N PRO A 97 7.21 9.28 -12.45
CA PRO A 97 5.87 9.75 -12.12
C PRO A 97 4.82 9.15 -13.05
N ILE A 98 3.66 8.83 -12.50
CA ILE A 98 2.47 8.49 -13.28
C ILE A 98 1.82 9.80 -13.69
N VAL A 99 1.77 10.04 -14.99
CA VAL A 99 1.09 11.21 -15.59
C VAL A 99 -0.15 10.69 -16.30
N ASP A 100 -1.28 11.37 -16.11
CA ASP A 100 -2.56 11.01 -16.71
C ASP A 100 -2.44 10.72 -18.22
N GLY A 101 -3.06 9.62 -18.65
CA GLY A 101 -3.14 9.22 -20.07
C GLY A 101 -2.08 8.23 -20.54
N ILE A 102 -1.11 7.85 -19.70
CA ILE A 102 -0.17 6.77 -20.03
C ILE A 102 -0.68 5.44 -19.46
N ASN A 103 -1.34 4.65 -20.30
CA ASN A 103 -1.66 3.27 -19.96
C ASN A 103 -0.39 2.43 -20.07
N LYS A 104 0.44 2.42 -19.01
CA LYS A 104 1.65 1.60 -18.98
C LYS A 104 1.22 0.14 -18.80
N LEU A 105 1.11 -0.58 -19.91
CA LEU A 105 1.24 -2.04 -19.88
C LEU A 105 2.66 -2.36 -19.36
N ASN A 106 2.84 -3.45 -18.63
CA ASN A 106 4.12 -3.92 -18.06
C ASN A 106 4.63 -3.11 -16.86
N ILE A 107 3.77 -2.78 -15.89
CA ILE A 107 4.24 -2.23 -14.61
C ILE A 107 4.68 -3.40 -13.71
N ASP A 108 5.87 -3.30 -13.12
CA ASP A 108 6.37 -4.21 -12.08
C ASP A 108 6.04 -3.66 -10.69
N ARG A 109 6.26 -2.36 -10.47
CA ARG A 109 5.95 -1.72 -9.18
C ARG A 109 5.24 -0.39 -9.35
N LYS A 110 4.32 -0.11 -8.44
CA LYS A 110 3.76 1.23 -8.22
C LYS A 110 4.16 1.74 -6.85
N PHE A 111 4.31 3.05 -6.77
CA PHE A 111 4.59 3.73 -5.52
C PHE A 111 3.58 4.85 -5.29
N GLU A 112 3.05 4.94 -4.08
CA GLU A 112 2.33 6.12 -3.59
C GLU A 112 3.20 6.81 -2.56
N VAL A 113 3.36 8.13 -2.66
CA VAL A 113 4.14 8.93 -1.70
C VAL A 113 3.27 10.07 -1.18
N ILE A 114 3.29 10.27 0.14
CA ILE A 114 2.67 11.43 0.78
C ILE A 114 3.73 12.14 1.63
N PHE A 115 3.69 13.48 1.62
CA PHE A 115 4.58 14.34 2.39
C PHE A 115 3.91 14.83 3.67
N HIS A 116 4.72 15.11 4.69
CA HIS A 116 4.29 15.81 5.89
C HIS A 116 3.72 17.20 5.53
N PRO A 117 2.62 17.63 6.15
CA PRO A 117 1.98 18.90 5.83
C PRO A 117 2.95 20.08 5.90
N ASN A 118 2.97 20.92 4.85
CA ASN A 118 3.79 22.13 4.77
C ASN A 118 5.31 21.91 4.85
N THR A 119 5.79 20.70 4.57
CA THR A 119 7.23 20.40 4.54
C THR A 119 7.60 19.64 3.27
N ASP A 120 8.90 19.42 3.09
CA ASP A 120 9.45 18.54 2.06
C ASP A 120 9.74 17.11 2.54
N LYS A 121 9.31 16.78 3.75
CA LYS A 121 9.62 15.50 4.39
C LYS A 121 8.60 14.44 3.98
N VAL A 122 9.08 13.27 3.61
CA VAL A 122 8.22 12.13 3.27
C VAL A 122 7.60 11.59 4.55
N LEU A 123 6.26 11.53 4.57
CA LEU A 123 5.49 10.93 5.65
C LEU A 123 5.22 9.46 5.37
N TYR A 124 4.96 9.10 4.11
CA TYR A 124 4.46 7.79 3.74
C TYR A 124 4.96 7.35 2.38
N VAL A 125 5.31 6.08 2.28
CA VAL A 125 5.58 5.40 1.01
C VAL A 125 4.84 4.07 0.99
N ARG A 126 3.96 3.89 0.01
CA ARG A 126 3.39 2.59 -0.35
C ARG A 126 4.14 2.04 -1.55
N GLU A 127 4.62 0.82 -1.45
CA GLU A 127 5.14 0.04 -2.57
C GLU A 127 4.13 -1.07 -2.88
N MET A 128 3.72 -1.19 -4.13
CA MET A 128 2.85 -2.25 -4.60
C MET A 128 3.56 -3.03 -5.70
N VAL A 129 3.80 -4.32 -5.47
CA VAL A 129 4.47 -5.23 -6.42
C VAL A 129 3.41 -6.00 -7.19
N LEU A 130 3.50 -5.96 -8.52
CA LEU A 130 2.60 -6.71 -9.38
C LEU A 130 3.17 -8.08 -9.69
N ASN A 131 2.32 -9.10 -9.66
CA ASN A 131 2.65 -10.43 -10.16
C ASN A 131 2.50 -10.51 -11.70
N GLU A 132 2.77 -11.69 -12.25
CA GLU A 132 2.68 -11.97 -13.69
C GLU A 132 1.28 -11.68 -14.28
N ASN A 133 0.23 -11.77 -13.45
CA ASN A 133 -1.16 -11.48 -13.83
C ASN A 133 -1.56 -10.01 -13.61
N GLN A 134 -0.62 -9.14 -13.26
CA GLN A 134 -0.85 -7.74 -12.89
C GLN A 134 -1.78 -7.56 -11.67
N ALA A 135 -1.87 -8.58 -10.82
CA ALA A 135 -2.51 -8.49 -9.51
C ALA A 135 -1.49 -8.07 -8.44
N TRP A 136 -1.98 -7.42 -7.39
CA TRP A 136 -1.18 -6.93 -6.27
C TRP A 136 -0.98 -8.05 -5.25
N ASP A 137 0.12 -8.79 -5.36
CA ASP A 137 0.39 -9.86 -4.40
C ASP A 137 1.05 -9.31 -3.14
N TYR A 138 1.86 -8.26 -3.26
CA TYR A 138 2.60 -7.67 -2.15
C TYR A 138 2.39 -6.16 -2.09
N ILE A 139 2.04 -5.68 -0.90
CA ILE A 139 1.95 -4.25 -0.61
C ILE A 139 2.74 -3.98 0.67
N TYR A 140 3.67 -3.05 0.59
CA TYR A 140 4.48 -2.60 1.72
C TYR A 140 4.22 -1.13 1.97
N GLU A 141 3.84 -0.80 3.20
CA GLU A 141 3.57 0.58 3.60
C GLU A 141 4.58 1.00 4.66
N ASN A 142 5.28 2.11 4.43
CA ASN A 142 6.24 2.67 5.38
C ASN A 142 5.77 4.07 5.79
N ILE A 143 5.69 4.31 7.09
CA ILE A 143 5.36 5.60 7.69
C ILE A 143 6.57 6.12 8.44
N PHE A 144 6.94 7.36 8.16
CA PHE A 144 8.11 8.04 8.70
C PHE A 144 7.70 9.28 9.50
N ASP A 145 8.46 9.60 10.54
CA ASP A 145 8.35 10.89 11.20
C ASP A 145 9.01 12.02 10.37
N GLU A 146 8.94 13.26 10.86
CA GLU A 146 9.51 14.43 10.17
C GLU A 146 11.04 14.37 10.01
N ASN A 147 11.73 13.52 10.80
CA ASN A 147 13.16 13.27 10.68
C ASN A 147 13.48 12.16 9.67
N GLY A 148 12.46 11.55 9.06
CA GLY A 148 12.61 10.42 8.14
C GLY A 148 12.87 9.09 8.84
N VAL A 149 12.60 8.98 10.14
CA VAL A 149 12.75 7.73 10.92
C VAL A 149 11.46 6.92 10.84
N GLY A 150 11.57 5.61 10.60
CA GLY A 150 10.45 4.70 10.51
C GLY A 150 9.68 4.59 11.83
N ARG A 151 8.36 4.65 11.75
CA ARG A 151 7.44 4.56 12.90
C ARG A 151 6.47 3.40 12.78
N LEU A 152 6.04 3.12 11.55
CA LEU A 152 5.15 2.01 11.25
C LEU A 152 5.53 1.41 9.89
N PHE A 153 5.64 0.09 9.85
CA PHE A 153 5.74 -0.69 8.64
C PHE A 153 4.56 -1.66 8.57
N ILE A 154 3.85 -1.69 7.44
CA ILE A 154 2.71 -2.58 7.20
C ILE A 154 3.01 -3.45 6.00
N ARG A 155 2.75 -4.74 6.12
CA ARG A 155 2.77 -5.67 4.99
C ARG A 155 1.37 -6.20 4.76
N HIS A 156 0.89 -6.09 3.53
CA HIS A 156 -0.19 -6.91 3.01
C HIS A 156 0.38 -7.92 2.03
N TYR A 157 -0.04 -9.16 2.17
CA TYR A 157 0.29 -10.22 1.24
C TYR A 157 -0.98 -10.99 0.88
N SER A 158 -1.12 -11.38 -0.39
CA SER A 158 -2.16 -12.30 -0.83
C SER A 158 -1.54 -13.47 -1.57
N THR A 159 -2.06 -14.66 -1.32
CA THR A 159 -1.67 -15.87 -2.03
C THR A 159 -2.89 -16.63 -2.52
N PHE A 160 -2.73 -17.31 -3.65
CA PHE A 160 -3.73 -18.20 -4.22
C PHE A 160 -3.37 -19.64 -3.91
N LYS A 161 -4.38 -20.47 -3.66
CA LYS A 161 -4.22 -21.91 -3.37
C LYS A 161 -3.32 -22.16 -2.15
N SER A 162 -3.48 -21.40 -1.08
CA SER A 162 -2.92 -21.82 0.20
C SER A 162 -3.62 -23.12 0.61
N VAL A 163 -2.91 -24.05 1.23
CA VAL A 163 -3.49 -25.34 1.68
C VAL A 163 -4.75 -25.12 2.54
N CYS A 164 -4.84 -23.98 3.21
CA CYS A 164 -5.94 -23.60 4.10
C CYS A 164 -7.06 -22.79 3.43
N ALA A 165 -6.88 -22.21 2.24
CA ALA A 165 -7.90 -21.41 1.55
C ALA A 165 -7.64 -21.25 0.03
N GLU A 166 -8.70 -21.04 -0.76
CA GLU A 166 -8.56 -20.73 -2.20
C GLU A 166 -7.78 -19.42 -2.42
N VAL A 167 -8.03 -18.42 -1.57
CA VAL A 167 -7.24 -17.19 -1.47
C VAL A 167 -7.05 -16.89 0.01
N ALA A 168 -5.82 -16.61 0.41
CA ALA A 168 -5.47 -16.17 1.75
C ALA A 168 -4.79 -14.81 1.72
N PHE A 169 -5.09 -14.00 2.72
CA PHE A 169 -4.52 -12.68 2.92
C PHE A 169 -3.80 -12.64 4.26
N GLU A 170 -2.64 -12.01 4.30
CA GLU A 170 -1.92 -11.68 5.53
C GLU A 170 -1.80 -10.18 5.68
N LEU A 171 -1.93 -9.73 6.93
CA LEU A 171 -1.64 -8.38 7.35
C LEU A 171 -0.74 -8.43 8.58
N SER A 172 0.42 -7.80 8.47
CA SER A 172 1.35 -7.59 9.58
C SER A 172 1.64 -6.12 9.76
N GLU A 173 1.57 -5.62 11.00
CA GLU A 173 1.91 -4.24 11.32
C GLU A 173 3.01 -4.20 12.37
N TYR A 174 4.05 -3.42 12.11
CA TYR A 174 5.25 -3.31 12.92
C TYR A 174 5.43 -1.88 13.39
N PHE A 175 5.35 -1.67 14.70
CA PHE A 175 5.48 -0.34 15.31
C PHE A 175 6.87 -0.19 15.92
N PHE A 176 7.53 0.93 15.60
CA PHE A 176 8.88 1.23 16.05
C PHE A 176 8.91 2.48 16.93
N ASN A 177 9.76 2.47 17.96
CA ASN A 177 10.04 3.65 18.77
C ASN A 177 11.07 4.58 18.09
N GLU A 178 11.40 5.69 18.77
CA GLU A 178 12.37 6.69 18.29
C GLU A 178 13.77 6.14 18.00
N ASN A 179 14.15 5.04 18.65
CA ASN A 179 15.44 4.36 18.48
C ASN A 179 15.39 3.25 17.42
N ASN A 180 14.27 3.07 16.70
CA ASN A 180 14.00 1.97 15.76
C ASN A 180 13.92 0.58 16.41
N ASP A 181 13.59 0.50 17.70
CA ASP A 181 13.26 -0.77 18.35
C ASP A 181 11.79 -1.13 18.08
N LEU A 182 11.53 -2.42 17.83
CA LEU A 182 10.18 -2.95 17.70
C LEU A 182 9.47 -2.90 19.07
N ILE A 183 8.35 -2.18 19.14
CA ILE A 183 7.58 -2.00 20.38
C ILE A 183 6.20 -2.67 20.34
N LYS A 184 5.65 -2.92 19.15
CA LYS A 184 4.42 -3.69 18.94
C LYS A 184 4.47 -4.35 17.57
N LYS A 185 3.92 -5.55 17.48
CA LYS A 185 3.66 -6.24 16.22
C LYS A 185 2.32 -6.94 16.30
N THR A 186 1.48 -6.72 15.29
CA THR A 186 0.21 -7.42 15.11
C THR A 186 0.31 -8.29 13.87
N TYR A 187 -0.42 -9.41 13.89
CA TYR A 187 -0.50 -10.32 12.76
C TYR A 187 -1.93 -10.81 12.59
N SER A 188 -2.39 -10.90 11.35
CA SER A 188 -3.67 -11.52 11.03
C SER A 188 -3.62 -12.19 9.67
N ALA A 189 -4.30 -13.34 9.56
CA ALA A 189 -4.51 -14.05 8.32
C ALA A 189 -6.01 -14.33 8.15
N PHE A 190 -6.53 -14.18 6.93
CA PHE A 190 -7.94 -14.37 6.62
C PHE A 190 -8.19 -14.83 5.18
N ASP A 191 -9.32 -15.48 4.95
CA ASP A 191 -9.75 -15.92 3.62
C ASP A 191 -10.45 -14.80 2.81
N GLY A 192 -10.84 -15.10 1.57
CA GLY A 192 -11.63 -14.18 0.72
C GLY A 192 -13.00 -13.79 1.28
N GLN A 193 -13.49 -14.46 2.32
CA GLN A 193 -14.73 -14.16 3.04
C GLN A 193 -14.47 -13.46 4.39
N GLN A 194 -13.22 -13.08 4.68
CA GLN A 194 -12.78 -12.46 5.93
C GLN A 194 -12.89 -13.37 7.17
N HIS A 195 -12.92 -14.69 6.98
CA HIS A 195 -12.79 -15.61 8.10
C HIS A 195 -11.31 -15.73 8.51
N PRO A 196 -11.00 -15.68 9.81
CA PRO A 196 -9.65 -15.90 10.29
C PRO A 196 -9.10 -17.27 9.86
N LEU A 197 -7.83 -17.29 9.48
CA LEU A 197 -7.10 -18.51 9.13
C LEU A 197 -6.12 -18.88 10.23
N ASP A 198 -5.93 -20.18 10.41
CA ASP A 198 -4.87 -20.73 11.26
C ASP A 198 -3.61 -20.94 10.42
N ILE A 199 -2.63 -20.05 10.62
CA ILE A 199 -1.44 -19.97 9.78
C ILE A 199 -0.54 -21.21 9.90
N GLU A 200 -0.60 -21.94 11.02
CA GLU A 200 0.18 -23.17 11.22
C GLU A 200 -0.18 -24.24 10.17
N TYR A 201 -1.38 -24.16 9.59
CA TYR A 201 -1.87 -25.07 8.55
C TYR A 201 -1.90 -24.45 7.15
N CYS A 202 -1.36 -23.24 7.00
CA CYS A 202 -1.32 -22.51 5.74
C CYS A 202 0.07 -22.55 5.14
N TRP A 203 0.16 -22.88 3.85
CA TRP A 203 1.36 -22.60 3.08
C TRP A 203 1.26 -21.20 2.46
N MET A 204 2.25 -20.35 2.74
CA MET A 204 2.34 -18.98 2.25
C MET A 204 3.70 -18.79 1.55
N ASP A 205 3.70 -18.55 0.24
CA ASP A 205 4.92 -18.33 -0.54
C ASP A 205 5.39 -16.88 -0.44
N ARG A 206 6.03 -16.56 0.69
CA ARG A 206 6.42 -15.19 1.04
C ARG A 206 7.72 -14.81 0.34
N GLU A 207 7.73 -13.66 -0.33
CA GLU A 207 8.97 -13.02 -0.75
C GLU A 207 9.74 -12.45 0.45
N GLU A 208 11.07 -12.49 0.37
CA GLU A 208 11.92 -11.73 1.29
C GLU A 208 11.64 -10.24 1.17
N TYR A 209 11.46 -9.58 2.31
CA TYR A 209 11.15 -8.15 2.35
C TYR A 209 11.99 -7.44 3.41
N LEU A 210 12.23 -6.15 3.19
CA LEU A 210 13.01 -5.31 4.08
C LEU A 210 12.10 -4.32 4.81
N LYS A 211 12.24 -4.25 6.13
CA LYS A 211 11.60 -3.25 6.99
C LYS A 211 12.54 -2.04 7.08
N TYR A 212 12.35 -1.04 6.22
CA TYR A 212 13.25 0.12 6.18
C TYR A 212 13.12 0.94 7.46
N LYS A 213 14.24 1.19 8.14
CA LYS A 213 14.25 1.95 9.40
C LYS A 213 14.26 3.45 9.17
N THR A 214 14.64 3.89 7.97
CA THR A 214 14.61 5.30 7.58
C THR A 214 14.18 5.48 6.13
N PHE A 215 13.68 6.67 5.80
CA PHE A 215 13.38 7.04 4.42
C PHE A 215 14.65 7.01 3.55
N THR A 216 15.80 7.41 4.10
CA THR A 216 17.09 7.35 3.39
C THR A 216 17.46 5.93 2.96
N GLU A 217 17.26 4.95 3.85
CA GLU A 217 17.48 3.53 3.51
C GLU A 217 16.56 3.08 2.38
N LEU A 218 15.24 3.36 2.48
CA LEU A 218 14.28 3.05 1.43
C LEU A 218 14.68 3.69 0.11
N ASN A 219 14.95 5.00 0.13
CA ASN A 219 15.22 5.76 -1.09
C ASN A 219 16.57 5.41 -1.72
N SER A 220 17.52 4.87 -0.96
CA SER A 220 18.78 4.35 -1.51
C SER A 220 18.59 3.17 -2.46
N ARG A 221 17.51 2.40 -2.28
CA ARG A 221 17.16 1.27 -3.15
C ARG A 221 16.35 1.70 -4.37
N PHE A 222 15.41 2.61 -4.16
CA PHE A 222 14.39 2.94 -5.16
C PHE A 222 14.69 4.22 -5.94
N ASN A 223 15.44 5.15 -5.37
CA ASN A 223 15.76 6.45 -5.97
C ASN A 223 14.50 7.16 -6.51
N LEU A 224 13.51 7.35 -5.63
CA LEU A 224 12.24 8.01 -5.97
C LEU A 224 12.52 9.45 -6.45
N PRO A 225 11.94 9.87 -7.60
CA PRO A 225 12.20 11.20 -8.17
C PRO A 225 11.37 12.27 -7.46
N LEU A 226 11.75 12.61 -6.23
CA LEU A 226 11.00 13.55 -5.38
C LEU A 226 11.30 15.03 -5.65
N GLU A 227 12.38 15.32 -6.37
CA GLU A 227 12.82 16.68 -6.67
C GLU A 227 11.79 17.43 -7.53
N GLY A 228 11.42 18.65 -7.11
CA GLY A 228 10.51 19.53 -7.87
C GLY A 228 9.01 19.28 -7.68
N LEU A 229 8.60 18.29 -6.89
CA LEU A 229 7.18 18.00 -6.63
C LEU A 229 6.50 19.08 -5.78
N LEU A 230 7.23 19.66 -4.83
CA LEU A 230 6.73 20.67 -3.89
C LEU A 230 6.63 22.07 -4.49
N GLY A 231 7.10 22.27 -5.73
CA GLY A 231 6.97 23.52 -6.47
C GLY A 231 5.71 23.62 -7.35
N ASN A 232 4.85 22.60 -7.34
CA ASN A 232 3.68 22.47 -8.20
C ASN A 232 2.36 22.31 -7.43
N ASN A 233 2.30 22.82 -6.20
CA ASN A 233 1.04 22.89 -5.47
C ASN A 233 0.04 23.75 -6.29
N PRO A 234 -1.18 23.29 -6.58
CA PRO A 234 -2.17 24.08 -7.33
C PRO A 234 -2.45 25.45 -6.68
N LEU A 235 -2.29 25.55 -5.36
CA LEU A 235 -2.40 26.79 -4.59
C LEU A 235 -1.24 27.77 -4.84
N ASP A 236 -0.05 27.27 -5.17
CA ASP A 236 1.09 28.13 -5.54
C ASP A 236 0.98 28.63 -6.98
N LYS A 237 0.33 27.86 -7.87
CA LYS A 237 0.04 28.30 -9.25
C LYS A 237 -0.99 29.42 -9.31
N GLU A 238 -2.00 29.42 -8.44
CA GLU A 238 -2.95 30.54 -8.37
C GLU A 238 -2.30 31.84 -7.86
N ASN A 239 -1.37 31.75 -6.90
CA ASN A 239 -0.65 32.94 -6.42
C ASN A 239 0.38 33.46 -7.45
N LYS A 240 1.09 32.57 -8.16
CA LYS A 240 2.05 32.97 -9.20
C LYS A 240 1.39 33.62 -10.41
N ASP A 241 0.23 33.11 -10.83
CA ASP A 241 -0.54 33.68 -11.95
C ASP A 241 -1.18 35.04 -11.58
N PHE A 242 -1.39 35.31 -10.29
CA PHE A 242 -1.80 36.62 -9.79
C PHE A 242 -0.66 37.66 -9.76
N ASP A 243 0.54 37.26 -9.36
CA ASP A 243 1.71 38.15 -9.32
C ASP A 243 2.21 38.49 -10.74
N ASP A 244 2.24 37.53 -11.67
CA ASP A 244 2.61 37.77 -13.08
C ASP A 244 1.61 38.70 -13.78
N LYS A 245 0.31 38.59 -13.48
CA LYS A 245 -0.70 39.54 -13.99
C LYS A 245 -0.57 40.93 -13.39
N ARG A 246 -0.11 41.05 -12.14
CA ARG A 246 0.09 42.33 -11.46
C ARG A 246 1.32 43.07 -12.00
N GLU A 247 2.41 42.36 -12.31
CA GLU A 247 3.56 42.94 -13.01
C GLU A 247 3.22 43.35 -14.44
N LEU A 248 2.42 42.56 -15.16
CA LEU A 248 1.96 42.90 -16.50
C LEU A 248 1.08 44.16 -16.50
N ILE A 249 0.16 44.30 -15.53
CA ILE A 249 -0.69 45.50 -15.38
C ILE A 249 0.14 46.73 -15.02
N ASN A 250 1.13 46.60 -14.13
CA ASN A 250 2.02 47.70 -13.76
C ASN A 250 2.97 48.10 -14.91
N SER A 251 3.26 47.20 -15.85
CA SER A 251 4.03 47.51 -17.06
C SER A 251 3.22 48.19 -18.17
N LEU A 252 1.88 48.12 -18.10
CA LEU A 252 0.94 48.63 -19.12
C LEU A 252 0.31 49.98 -18.74
N VAL A 253 0.49 50.45 -17.51
CA VAL A 253 0.05 51.79 -17.08
C VAL A 253 1.29 52.68 -16.95
N PRO A 254 1.58 53.56 -17.91
CA PRO A 254 2.59 54.58 -17.69
C PRO A 254 2.06 55.51 -16.59
N ILE A 255 2.78 55.56 -15.47
CA ILE A 255 2.60 56.61 -14.46
C ILE A 255 2.87 57.93 -15.19
N GLN A 256 1.79 58.65 -15.54
CA GLN A 256 1.89 60.07 -15.83
C GLN A 256 1.98 60.78 -14.48
N GLU A 257 3.07 61.51 -14.30
CA GLU A 257 3.37 62.39 -13.15
C GLU A 257 2.24 63.35 -12.81
#